data_AF-A0A7C2IVK3-F1
#
_entry.id   AF-A0A7C2IVK3-F1
#
_cell.length_a   1.000
_cell.length_b   1.000
_cell.length_c   1.000
_cell.angle_alpha   90.00
_cell.angle_beta   90.00
_cell.angle_gamma   90.00
#
_symmetry.space_group_name_H-M   'P 1'
#
loop_
_entity.id
_entity.type
_entity.pdbx_description
1 polymer ?
#
loop_
_entity_poly.entity_id
_entity_poly.type
_entity_poly.pdbx_seq_one_letter_code
_entity_poly.pdbx_strand_id
1 'polypeptide(L)'
;MRLALVQFNPTVGDVTGNAARILKAVNRAQTAGADLVVFPELSLVGYPPRDLLYRQELLGAVERVLEEQIAPASRRIAVLLGAPVREADRLYNAALFFHRGVLVGRQDKTLLPSYDVFDETRYFKPAARRQPVVFQGETLGLTVCEDVWNDKDYWNRRLYEVDPVEDLVAGGTTILINISASPYHYGKRCLRADLLAHTARKYGRPIVYVNQVGGNDELIFDGSSLVVNERGEIVWEGRAFAEDLGVVDTRAFPRGKEPAAIQEDISWVGMPSRYSSPGSLRDAEALAHNLGIAWRVIPIEEIFTAYLNTLNPKGEPRIDVAEENVQARIRGNILMFISNREGYLVLSTGNKSELAVGYCTLYGDMSGGLSVLADVPKMMVYELARYINREREIIPAAVLTKAPSAELRAGQRDEDSLPPYRILDPILKGYIEENLSSEEIAARGFDLALVRDVIRRVDRAEFKRRQAAPGLKVTTKAFGMGRRLPVAWRPGW
;
A
#
# COMPACT_ATOMS: atom_id res chain seq x y z
N MET A 1 -0.72 -21.13 26.50
CA MET A 1 0.30 -20.05 26.49
C MET A 1 -0.38 -18.71 26.13
N ARG A 2 0.02 -17.60 26.74
CA ARG A 2 -0.46 -16.24 26.37
C ARG A 2 0.51 -15.57 25.40
N LEU A 3 0.03 -15.19 24.23
CA LEU A 3 0.80 -14.55 23.16
C LEU A 3 0.54 -13.05 23.13
N ALA A 4 1.59 -12.23 23.19
CA ALA A 4 1.51 -10.82 22.87
C ALA A 4 1.88 -10.60 21.40
N LEU A 5 0.97 -10.03 20.62
CA LEU A 5 1.13 -9.79 19.18
C LEU A 5 1.41 -8.33 18.97
N VAL A 6 2.62 -8.00 18.51
CA VAL A 6 3.07 -6.62 18.34
C VAL A 6 2.98 -6.25 16.87
N GLN A 7 1.97 -5.48 16.53
CA GLN A 7 1.85 -4.86 15.21
C GLN A 7 2.70 -3.60 15.16
N PHE A 8 3.84 -3.70 14.47
CA PHE A 8 4.96 -2.79 14.63
C PHE A 8 5.25 -1.99 13.36
N ASN A 9 5.59 -0.70 13.52
CA ASN A 9 6.04 0.18 12.44
C ASN A 9 7.56 0.43 12.51
N PRO A 10 8.40 -0.46 11.96
CA PRO A 10 9.85 -0.28 11.97
C PRO A 10 10.29 0.84 11.01
N THR A 11 11.37 1.54 11.37
CA THR A 11 12.05 2.43 10.44
C THR A 11 13.17 1.65 9.74
N VAL A 12 13.14 1.60 8.40
CA VAL A 12 14.15 0.86 7.63
C VAL A 12 15.57 1.38 7.91
N GLY A 13 16.47 0.48 8.30
CA GLY A 13 17.88 0.76 8.59
C GLY A 13 18.18 1.27 10.02
N ASP A 14 17.17 1.72 10.78
CA ASP A 14 17.36 2.20 12.16
C ASP A 14 17.34 1.05 13.18
N VAL A 15 18.36 0.19 13.12
CA VAL A 15 18.46 -1.03 13.95
C VAL A 15 18.37 -0.70 15.44
N THR A 16 19.07 0.34 15.90
CA THR A 16 19.09 0.73 17.32
C THR A 16 17.75 1.31 17.78
N GLY A 17 17.13 2.19 16.98
CA GLY A 17 15.83 2.77 17.30
C GLY A 17 14.71 1.71 17.30
N ASN A 18 14.74 0.80 16.32
CA ASN A 18 13.81 -0.35 16.28
C ASN A 18 14.00 -1.25 17.50
N ALA A 19 15.24 -1.57 17.88
CA ALA A 19 15.55 -2.36 19.07
C ALA A 19 14.99 -1.73 20.35
N ALA A 20 15.19 -0.42 20.55
CA ALA A 20 14.66 0.28 21.73
C ALA A 20 13.13 0.17 21.82
N ARG A 21 12.42 0.29 20.69
CA ARG A 21 10.96 0.14 20.63
C ARG A 21 10.51 -1.31 20.83
N ILE A 22 11.22 -2.28 20.28
CA ILE A 22 11.01 -3.71 20.52
C ILE A 22 11.12 -4.02 22.02
N LEU A 23 12.19 -3.57 22.69
CA LEU A 23 12.38 -3.78 24.13
C LEU A 23 11.27 -3.12 24.96
N LYS A 24 10.79 -1.94 24.57
CA LYS A 24 9.64 -1.29 25.21
C LYS A 24 8.36 -2.14 25.06
N ALA A 25 8.13 -2.73 23.88
CA ALA A 25 7.01 -3.63 23.64
C ALA A 25 7.14 -4.96 24.41
N VAL A 26 8.35 -5.53 24.49
CA VAL A 26 8.65 -6.71 25.34
C VAL A 26 8.28 -6.45 26.79
N ASN A 27 8.66 -5.30 27.34
CA ASN A 27 8.30 -4.90 28.71
C ASN A 27 6.77 -4.77 28.88
N ARG A 28 6.07 -4.17 27.92
CA ARG A 28 4.59 -4.08 27.94
C ARG A 28 3.93 -5.46 27.90
N ALA A 29 4.43 -6.36 27.06
CA ALA A 29 3.94 -7.73 26.95
C ALA A 29 4.15 -8.51 28.26
N GLN A 30 5.32 -8.35 28.89
CA GLN A 30 5.60 -8.96 30.19
C GLN A 30 4.67 -8.44 31.29
N THR A 31 4.43 -7.12 31.34
CA THR A 31 3.46 -6.52 32.28
C THR A 31 2.03 -7.02 32.03
N ALA A 32 1.67 -7.30 30.78
CA ALA A 32 0.39 -7.89 30.43
C ALA A 32 0.30 -9.40 30.77
N GLY A 33 1.38 -10.00 31.26
CA GLY A 33 1.49 -11.42 31.62
C GLY A 33 1.50 -12.35 30.42
N ALA A 34 2.09 -11.92 29.30
CA ALA A 34 2.34 -12.78 28.15
C ALA A 34 3.55 -13.69 28.39
N ASP A 35 3.49 -14.89 27.83
CA ASP A 35 4.54 -15.91 27.86
C ASP A 35 5.52 -15.76 26.69
N LEU A 36 5.00 -15.34 25.53
CA LEU A 36 5.74 -15.11 24.28
C LEU A 36 5.25 -13.80 23.64
N VAL A 37 6.18 -12.95 23.24
CA VAL A 37 5.91 -11.78 22.41
C VAL A 37 6.38 -12.03 20.97
N VAL A 38 5.53 -11.66 20.00
CA VAL A 38 5.75 -11.91 18.56
C VAL A 38 5.77 -10.59 17.81
N PHE A 39 6.81 -10.41 16.99
CA PHE A 39 7.02 -9.24 16.12
C PHE A 39 6.97 -9.60 14.64
N PRO A 40 6.78 -8.63 13.73
CA PRO A 40 6.73 -8.85 12.29
C PRO A 40 8.04 -9.35 11.67
N GLU A 41 7.95 -9.72 10.39
CA GLU A 41 9.09 -10.03 9.52
C GLU A 41 10.08 -8.87 9.47
N LEU A 42 11.39 -9.19 9.51
CA LEU A 42 12.49 -8.22 9.52
C LEU A 42 12.31 -7.02 10.48
N SER A 43 11.50 -7.14 11.52
CA SER A 43 11.15 -6.06 12.46
C SER A 43 12.35 -5.30 13.04
N LEU A 44 13.51 -5.95 13.18
CA LEU A 44 14.71 -5.29 13.71
C LEU A 44 15.35 -4.31 12.72
N VAL A 45 15.30 -4.60 11.42
CA VAL A 45 15.89 -3.77 10.36
C VAL A 45 14.85 -2.97 9.58
N GLY A 46 13.57 -3.36 9.64
CA GLY A 46 12.48 -2.83 8.82
C GLY A 46 12.43 -3.43 7.42
N TYR A 47 11.25 -3.38 6.80
CA TYR A 47 11.00 -3.97 5.48
C TYR A 47 10.41 -2.97 4.47
N PRO A 48 10.85 -3.00 3.19
CA PRO A 48 12.00 -3.75 2.66
C PRO A 48 13.32 -2.98 2.86
N PRO A 49 14.41 -3.62 3.32
CA PRO A 49 15.71 -2.96 3.50
C PRO A 49 16.53 -2.83 2.21
N ARG A 50 16.18 -3.58 1.15
CA ARG A 50 16.86 -3.58 -0.16
C ARG A 50 18.39 -3.75 -0.02
N ASP A 51 19.18 -3.05 -0.83
CA ASP A 51 20.65 -3.13 -0.87
C ASP A 51 21.34 -2.69 0.45
N LEU A 52 20.62 -2.17 1.45
CA LEU A 52 21.16 -2.01 2.80
C LEU A 52 21.66 -3.34 3.38
N LEU A 53 21.09 -4.47 2.95
CA LEU A 53 21.53 -5.81 3.32
C LEU A 53 22.97 -6.15 2.89
N TYR A 54 23.58 -5.37 1.97
CA TYR A 54 24.99 -5.52 1.63
C TYR A 54 25.94 -4.73 2.54
N ARG A 55 25.42 -3.85 3.40
CA ARG A 55 26.22 -3.05 4.33
C ARG A 55 26.62 -3.92 5.53
N GLN A 56 27.92 -4.19 5.65
CA GLN A 56 28.46 -5.01 6.74
C GLN A 56 28.25 -4.35 8.12
N GLU A 57 28.25 -3.02 8.18
CA GLU A 57 27.99 -2.27 9.40
C GLU A 57 26.56 -2.47 9.92
N LEU A 58 25.59 -2.56 9.01
CA LEU A 58 24.19 -2.83 9.35
C LEU A 58 24.03 -4.24 9.90
N LEU A 59 24.58 -5.24 9.20
CA LEU A 59 24.52 -6.65 9.64
C LEU A 59 25.23 -6.85 10.98
N GLY A 60 26.40 -6.22 11.17
CA GLY A 60 27.10 -6.25 12.46
C GLY A 60 26.33 -5.55 13.57
N ALA A 61 25.55 -4.49 13.27
CA ALA A 61 24.67 -3.87 14.25
C ALA A 61 23.50 -4.79 14.63
N VAL A 62 22.92 -5.51 13.66
CA VAL A 62 21.87 -6.52 13.91
C VAL A 62 22.38 -7.63 14.83
N GLU A 63 23.55 -8.22 14.52
CA GLU A 63 24.19 -9.27 15.32
C GLU A 63 24.41 -8.81 16.77
N ARG A 64 25.03 -7.63 16.98
CA ARG A 64 25.24 -7.08 18.32
C ARG A 64 23.94 -6.85 19.08
N VAL A 65 22.91 -6.29 18.45
CA VAL A 65 21.63 -6.04 19.13
C VAL A 65 20.95 -7.35 19.54
N LEU A 66 20.99 -8.37 18.68
CA LEU A 66 20.42 -9.68 19.00
C LEU A 66 21.10 -10.30 20.22
N GLU A 67 22.44 -10.24 20.29
CA GLU A 67 23.24 -10.82 21.38
C GLU A 67 23.18 -10.00 22.67
N GLU A 68 23.37 -8.68 22.58
CA GLU A 68 23.57 -7.81 23.74
C GLU A 68 22.25 -7.29 24.35
N GLN A 69 21.16 -7.28 23.57
CA GLN A 69 19.89 -6.67 24.00
C GLN A 69 18.71 -7.63 23.95
N ILE A 70 18.42 -8.24 22.79
CA ILE A 70 17.26 -9.11 22.61
C ILE A 70 17.40 -10.40 23.43
N ALA A 71 18.54 -11.08 23.31
CA ALA A 71 18.77 -12.31 24.06
C ALA A 71 18.61 -12.08 25.57
N PRO A 72 19.26 -11.10 26.23
CA PRO A 72 19.02 -10.78 27.64
C PRO A 72 17.57 -10.44 28.00
N ALA A 73 16.85 -9.73 27.13
CA ALA A 73 15.43 -9.40 27.34
C ALA A 73 14.55 -10.65 27.35
N SER A 74 14.95 -11.72 26.67
CA SER A 74 14.21 -13.00 26.62
C SER A 74 14.30 -13.86 27.89
N ARG A 75 14.97 -13.38 28.95
CA ARG A 75 15.13 -14.15 30.21
C ARG A 75 13.82 -14.35 30.98
N ARG A 76 12.89 -13.40 30.87
CA ARG A 76 11.62 -13.39 31.63
C ARG A 76 10.38 -13.66 30.77
N ILE A 77 10.50 -13.52 29.46
CA ILE A 77 9.45 -13.75 28.46
C ILE A 77 10.12 -14.29 27.19
N ALA A 78 9.50 -15.21 26.46
CA ALA A 78 10.04 -15.62 25.16
C ALA A 78 9.83 -14.49 24.13
N VAL A 79 10.75 -14.35 23.17
CA VAL A 79 10.70 -13.31 22.12
C VAL A 79 10.85 -13.96 20.76
N LEU A 80 9.87 -13.75 19.87
CA LEU A 80 9.93 -14.14 18.47
C LEU A 80 9.96 -12.87 17.61
N LEU A 81 11.01 -12.67 16.83
CA LEU A 81 11.15 -11.50 15.97
C LEU A 81 11.84 -11.79 14.64
N GLY A 82 11.55 -11.00 13.62
CA GLY A 82 12.17 -11.09 12.31
C GLY A 82 13.48 -10.28 12.20
N ALA A 83 14.54 -10.88 11.67
CA ALA A 83 15.81 -10.22 11.39
C ALA A 83 16.57 -10.91 10.24
N PRO A 84 17.47 -10.21 9.52
CA PRO A 84 18.37 -10.86 8.58
C PRO A 84 19.45 -11.62 9.35
N VAL A 85 19.75 -12.86 8.94
CA VAL A 85 20.80 -13.69 9.55
C VAL A 85 21.85 -14.03 8.52
N ARG A 86 23.10 -13.74 8.86
CA ARG A 86 24.27 -14.08 8.06
C ARG A 86 24.83 -15.41 8.53
N GLU A 87 25.09 -16.32 7.59
CA GLU A 87 25.74 -17.60 7.85
C GLU A 87 26.68 -17.90 6.68
N ALA A 88 27.99 -17.90 6.96
CA ALA A 88 29.04 -17.89 5.95
C ALA A 88 28.84 -16.77 4.91
N ASP A 89 28.75 -17.11 3.63
CA ASP A 89 28.54 -16.20 2.50
C ASP A 89 27.05 -15.98 2.16
N ARG A 90 26.14 -16.49 3.00
CA ARG A 90 24.70 -16.47 2.75
C ARG A 90 23.98 -15.59 3.75
N LEU A 91 22.85 -15.05 3.30
CA LEU A 91 21.93 -14.27 4.11
C LEU A 91 20.55 -14.93 4.08
N TYR A 92 19.85 -14.90 5.20
CA TYR A 92 18.52 -15.46 5.37
C TYR A 92 17.58 -14.44 5.99
N ASN A 93 16.33 -14.43 5.55
CA ASN A 93 15.24 -13.72 6.21
C ASN A 93 14.64 -14.67 7.26
N ALA A 94 14.82 -14.37 8.54
CA ALA A 94 14.60 -15.37 9.59
C ALA A 94 13.64 -14.89 10.69
N ALA A 95 12.80 -15.81 11.15
CA ALA A 95 12.11 -15.74 12.43
C ALA A 95 13.02 -16.33 13.53
N LEU A 96 13.36 -15.52 14.53
CA LEU A 96 14.28 -15.89 15.61
C LEU A 96 13.53 -15.98 16.93
N PHE A 97 13.58 -17.17 17.55
CA PHE A 97 12.93 -17.47 18.82
C PHE A 97 13.96 -17.50 19.96
N PHE A 98 13.91 -16.50 20.83
CA PHE A 98 14.75 -16.37 22.00
C PHE A 98 13.98 -16.73 23.28
N HIS A 99 14.61 -17.49 24.17
CA HIS A 99 14.08 -17.80 25.49
C HIS A 99 15.22 -18.04 26.49
N ARG A 100 15.04 -17.63 27.75
CA ARG A 100 16.03 -17.81 28.83
C ARG A 100 17.39 -17.17 28.54
N GLY A 101 17.44 -16.12 27.73
CA GLY A 101 18.70 -15.46 27.44
C GLY A 101 19.44 -15.97 26.21
N VAL A 102 18.88 -16.92 25.46
CA VAL A 102 19.55 -17.59 24.33
C VAL A 102 18.61 -17.81 23.15
N LEU A 103 19.15 -17.96 21.94
CA LEU A 103 18.41 -18.38 20.75
C LEU A 103 18.09 -19.87 20.87
N VAL A 104 16.81 -20.24 20.99
CA VAL A 104 16.38 -21.64 21.14
C VAL A 104 15.74 -22.20 19.87
N GLY A 105 15.36 -21.34 18.93
CA GLY A 105 14.79 -21.75 17.65
C GLY A 105 14.98 -20.68 16.58
N ARG A 106 15.07 -21.12 15.33
CA ARG A 106 15.18 -20.27 14.14
C ARG A 106 14.44 -20.94 13.00
N GLN A 107 13.66 -20.16 12.26
CA GLN A 107 13.10 -20.59 10.99
C GLN A 107 13.43 -19.54 9.93
N ASP A 108 14.20 -19.94 8.92
CA ASP A 108 14.41 -19.11 7.74
C ASP A 108 13.18 -19.17 6.83
N LYS A 109 12.93 -18.10 6.09
CA LYS A 109 11.88 -18.03 5.08
C LYS A 109 12.15 -19.06 3.97
N THR A 110 11.14 -19.85 3.63
CA THR A 110 11.28 -20.91 2.61
C THR A 110 10.97 -20.38 1.23
N LEU A 111 9.85 -19.67 1.09
CA LEU A 111 9.38 -19.13 -0.18
C LEU A 111 9.84 -17.68 -0.32
N LEU A 112 10.74 -17.43 -1.28
CA LEU A 112 11.32 -16.11 -1.53
C LEU A 112 10.66 -15.48 -2.77
N PRO A 113 9.72 -14.53 -2.59
CA PRO A 113 9.06 -13.89 -3.72
C PRO A 113 10.05 -13.02 -4.51
N SER A 114 9.99 -13.14 -5.83
CA SER A 114 10.82 -12.41 -6.81
C SER A 114 9.99 -11.79 -7.94
N TYR A 115 8.72 -11.52 -7.63
CA TYR A 115 7.74 -10.92 -8.53
C TYR A 115 7.06 -9.72 -7.89
N ASP A 116 6.37 -8.94 -8.72
CA ASP A 116 5.66 -7.73 -8.32
C ASP A 116 6.61 -6.71 -7.65
N VAL A 117 6.46 -6.49 -6.34
CA VAL A 117 7.25 -5.55 -5.56
C VAL A 117 8.44 -6.19 -4.83
N PHE A 118 8.61 -7.51 -4.94
CA PHE A 118 9.60 -8.27 -4.20
C PHE A 118 10.78 -8.70 -5.08
N ASP A 119 11.98 -8.67 -4.50
CA ASP A 119 13.22 -9.16 -5.12
C ASP A 119 14.04 -9.95 -4.07
N GLU A 120 13.38 -10.83 -3.30
CA GLU A 120 14.05 -11.47 -2.15
C GLU A 120 15.15 -12.45 -2.56
N THR A 121 15.03 -13.08 -3.73
CA THR A 121 16.05 -14.01 -4.26
C THR A 121 17.38 -13.33 -4.57
N ARG A 122 17.38 -11.99 -4.74
CA ARG A 122 18.62 -11.19 -4.85
C ARG A 122 19.42 -11.16 -3.56
N TYR A 123 18.75 -11.21 -2.42
CA TYR A 123 19.35 -10.98 -1.10
C TYR A 123 19.48 -12.25 -0.28
N PHE A 124 18.46 -13.10 -0.28
CA PHE A 124 18.32 -14.21 0.66
C PHE A 124 18.43 -15.58 0.01
N LYS A 125 18.74 -16.59 0.82
CA LYS A 125 18.64 -18.00 0.46
C LYS A 125 17.42 -18.64 1.14
N PRO A 126 16.73 -19.58 0.47
CA PRO A 126 15.57 -20.24 1.04
C PRO A 126 16.00 -21.20 2.15
N ALA A 127 15.09 -21.45 3.09
CA ALA A 127 15.31 -22.40 4.18
C ALA A 127 15.62 -23.82 3.69
N ALA A 128 16.71 -24.40 4.18
CA ALA A 128 17.05 -25.79 3.90
C ALA A 128 16.14 -26.78 4.65
N ARG A 129 15.63 -26.38 5.82
CA ARG A 129 14.82 -27.22 6.71
C ARG A 129 13.69 -26.40 7.33
N ARG A 130 12.60 -27.09 7.65
CA ARG A 130 11.44 -26.55 8.36
C ARG A 130 11.22 -27.41 9.59
N GLN A 131 11.38 -26.83 10.78
CA GLN A 131 11.28 -27.57 12.03
C GLN A 131 10.49 -26.77 13.06
N PRO A 132 9.46 -27.37 13.70
CA PRO A 132 8.74 -26.70 14.76
C PRO A 132 9.61 -26.46 16.00
N VAL A 133 9.24 -25.45 16.79
CA VAL A 133 9.87 -25.13 18.08
C VAL A 133 8.93 -25.54 19.21
N VAL A 134 9.41 -26.31 20.17
CA VAL A 134 8.60 -26.71 21.33
C VAL A 134 8.69 -25.65 22.43
N PHE A 135 7.55 -25.15 22.90
CA PHE A 135 7.50 -24.17 23.99
C PHE A 135 6.21 -24.29 24.80
N GLN A 136 6.35 -24.37 26.14
CA GLN A 136 5.24 -24.55 27.09
C GLN A 136 4.24 -25.68 26.73
N GLY A 137 4.73 -26.79 26.19
CA GLY A 137 3.90 -27.94 25.80
C GLY A 137 3.22 -27.81 24.43
N GLU A 138 3.41 -26.68 23.74
CA GLU A 138 2.96 -26.47 22.36
C GLU A 138 4.12 -26.71 21.37
N THR A 139 3.78 -27.16 20.16
CA THR A 139 4.72 -27.33 19.04
C THR A 139 4.44 -26.23 18.03
N LEU A 140 5.25 -25.17 18.06
CA LEU A 140 5.06 -23.95 17.28
C LEU A 140 5.62 -24.14 15.87
N GLY A 141 4.76 -24.10 14.84
CA GLY A 141 5.20 -24.03 13.45
C GLY A 141 5.46 -22.57 13.06
N LEU A 142 6.73 -22.20 12.87
CA LEU A 142 7.10 -20.85 12.50
C LEU A 142 7.12 -20.71 10.97
N THR A 143 6.60 -19.61 10.45
CA THR A 143 6.62 -19.29 9.00
C THR A 143 6.90 -17.80 8.82
N VAL A 144 7.46 -17.42 7.66
CA VAL A 144 7.74 -16.02 7.34
C VAL A 144 6.99 -15.61 6.08
N CYS A 145 6.06 -14.66 6.22
CA CYS A 145 5.25 -14.06 5.17
C CYS A 145 4.76 -15.03 4.10
N GLU A 146 5.39 -15.05 2.93
CA GLU A 146 5.05 -15.84 1.74
C GLU A 146 4.83 -17.33 2.04
N ASP A 147 5.50 -17.87 3.07
CA ASP A 147 5.41 -19.28 3.46
C ASP A 147 3.97 -19.78 3.72
N VAL A 148 3.02 -18.92 4.10
CA VAL A 148 1.60 -19.31 4.31
C VAL A 148 0.72 -19.12 3.07
N TRP A 149 1.22 -18.52 2.00
CA TRP A 149 0.42 -18.15 0.82
C TRP A 149 0.38 -19.23 -0.25
N ASN A 150 0.94 -20.42 -0.04
CA ASN A 150 1.10 -21.43 -1.10
C ASN A 150 0.13 -22.62 -1.01
N ASP A 151 -1.02 -22.48 -0.33
CA ASP A 151 -1.97 -23.59 -0.26
C ASP A 151 -2.53 -23.94 -1.67
N LYS A 152 -2.20 -25.14 -2.13
CA LYS A 152 -2.59 -25.69 -3.44
C LYS A 152 -4.10 -25.87 -3.63
N ASP A 153 -4.86 -25.96 -2.54
CA ASP A 153 -6.32 -26.13 -2.57
C ASP A 153 -7.06 -24.79 -2.52
N TYR A 154 -6.35 -23.68 -2.26
CA TYR A 154 -6.90 -22.33 -2.26
C TYR A 154 -6.71 -21.62 -3.61
N TRP A 155 -5.54 -21.78 -4.23
CA TRP A 155 -5.20 -21.10 -5.48
C TRP A 155 -5.48 -21.93 -6.73
N ASN A 156 -6.06 -21.30 -7.75
CA ASN A 156 -6.26 -21.92 -9.06
C ASN A 156 -4.96 -22.24 -9.82
N ARG A 157 -3.83 -21.66 -9.38
CA ARG A 157 -2.50 -21.88 -9.97
C ARG A 157 -1.47 -22.05 -8.87
N ARG A 158 -0.71 -23.14 -8.95
CA ARG A 158 0.41 -23.41 -8.05
C ARG A 158 1.65 -22.60 -8.46
N LEU A 159 2.20 -21.83 -7.52
CA LEU A 159 3.42 -21.04 -7.73
C LEU A 159 4.67 -21.74 -7.20
N TYR A 160 4.58 -22.47 -6.09
CA TYR A 160 5.72 -23.16 -5.48
C TYR A 160 5.48 -24.66 -5.33
N GLU A 161 6.56 -25.43 -5.50
CA GLU A 161 6.54 -26.89 -5.32
C GLU A 161 6.51 -27.30 -3.85
N VAL A 162 7.11 -26.52 -2.96
CA VAL A 162 7.16 -26.79 -1.52
C VAL A 162 6.04 -26.04 -0.81
N ASP A 163 5.34 -26.71 0.10
CA ASP A 163 4.36 -26.10 1.01
C ASP A 163 4.92 -26.14 2.45
N PRO A 164 5.46 -25.01 2.96
CA PRO A 164 6.04 -24.97 4.30
C PRO A 164 5.03 -25.27 5.41
N VAL A 165 3.75 -24.95 5.20
CA VAL A 165 2.69 -25.20 6.18
C VAL A 165 2.39 -26.69 6.25
N GLU A 166 2.24 -27.36 5.11
CA GLU A 166 2.03 -28.82 5.04
C GLU A 166 3.19 -29.58 5.72
N ASP A 167 4.44 -29.19 5.46
CA ASP A 167 5.64 -29.76 6.08
C ASP A 167 5.65 -29.59 7.61
N LEU A 168 5.32 -28.40 8.12
CA LEU A 168 5.31 -28.12 9.56
C LEU A 168 4.17 -28.85 10.28
N VAL A 169 2.99 -28.90 9.67
CA VAL A 169 1.85 -29.66 10.20
C VAL A 169 2.17 -31.16 10.26
N ALA A 170 2.81 -31.71 9.23
CA ALA A 170 3.30 -33.09 9.25
C ALA A 170 4.35 -33.32 10.35
N GLY A 171 5.13 -32.29 10.69
CA GLY A 171 6.05 -32.24 11.83
C GLY A 171 5.40 -32.16 13.21
N GLY A 172 4.06 -32.21 13.30
CA GLY A 172 3.33 -32.22 14.57
C GLY A 172 3.02 -30.85 15.16
N THR A 173 3.05 -29.79 14.34
CA THR A 173 2.67 -28.44 14.76
C THR A 173 1.26 -28.40 15.38
N THR A 174 1.16 -27.79 16.57
CA THR A 174 -0.11 -27.53 17.25
C THR A 174 -0.68 -26.15 16.95
N ILE A 175 0.18 -25.17 16.68
CA ILE A 175 -0.18 -23.79 16.32
C ILE A 175 0.82 -23.22 15.31
N LEU A 176 0.32 -22.55 14.28
CA LEU A 176 1.16 -21.86 13.30
C LEU A 176 1.33 -20.39 13.70
N ILE A 177 2.55 -19.89 13.64
CA ILE A 177 2.88 -18.48 13.86
C ILE A 177 3.58 -17.95 12.62
N ASN A 178 2.95 -17.01 11.94
CA ASN A 178 3.48 -16.31 10.79
C ASN A 178 3.87 -14.89 11.16
N ILE A 179 5.13 -14.53 10.90
CA ILE A 179 5.60 -13.15 10.97
C ILE A 179 5.66 -12.58 9.55
N SER A 180 5.12 -11.38 9.34
CA SER A 180 4.89 -10.85 8.00
C SER A 180 5.24 -9.38 7.85
N ALA A 181 5.74 -9.02 6.68
CA ALA A 181 5.71 -7.67 6.15
C ALA A 181 4.93 -7.72 4.82
N SER A 182 3.62 -7.98 4.92
CA SER A 182 2.73 -8.04 3.77
C SER A 182 2.26 -6.63 3.38
N PRO A 183 2.67 -6.09 2.23
CA PRO A 183 2.20 -4.78 1.77
C PRO A 183 0.70 -4.83 1.45
N TYR A 184 0.03 -3.70 1.65
CA TYR A 184 -1.39 -3.47 1.38
C TYR A 184 -1.65 -3.26 -0.10
N HIS A 185 -2.74 -3.85 -0.57
CA HIS A 185 -3.54 -3.35 -1.68
C HIS A 185 -5.01 -3.52 -1.29
N TYR A 186 -5.91 -2.83 -1.99
CA TYR A 186 -7.34 -2.93 -1.71
C TYR A 186 -7.82 -4.39 -1.74
N GLY A 187 -8.60 -4.78 -0.73
CA GLY A 187 -9.15 -6.14 -0.59
C GLY A 187 -8.17 -7.16 0.00
N LYS A 188 -6.88 -6.81 0.18
CA LYS A 188 -5.88 -7.76 0.69
C LYS A 188 -6.19 -8.21 2.11
N ARG A 189 -6.79 -7.35 2.95
CA ARG A 189 -7.16 -7.71 4.32
C ARG A 189 -8.18 -8.85 4.34
N CYS A 190 -9.22 -8.74 3.51
CA CYS A 190 -10.23 -9.79 3.36
C CYS A 190 -9.63 -11.07 2.77
N LEU A 191 -8.83 -10.94 1.69
CA LEU A 191 -8.14 -12.07 1.07
C LEU A 191 -7.24 -12.83 2.06
N ARG A 192 -6.41 -12.09 2.81
CA ARG A 192 -5.53 -12.64 3.84
C ARG A 192 -6.33 -13.40 4.89
N ALA A 193 -7.39 -12.81 5.41
CA ALA A 193 -8.20 -13.46 6.44
C ALA A 193 -8.91 -14.72 5.93
N ASP A 194 -9.43 -14.68 4.70
CA ASP A 194 -10.07 -15.83 4.07
C ASP A 194 -9.08 -16.98 3.82
N LEU A 195 -7.90 -16.67 3.28
CA LEU A 195 -6.83 -17.64 3.08
C LEU A 195 -6.39 -18.28 4.41
N LEU A 196 -6.15 -17.48 5.45
CA LEU A 196 -5.74 -18.01 6.75
C LEU A 196 -6.84 -18.85 7.40
N ALA A 197 -8.13 -18.47 7.24
CA ALA A 197 -9.26 -19.25 7.71
C ALA A 197 -9.42 -20.58 6.96
N HIS A 198 -9.20 -20.58 5.65
CA HIS A 198 -9.15 -21.81 4.86
C HIS A 198 -8.06 -22.75 5.39
N THR A 199 -6.82 -22.27 5.52
CA THR A 199 -5.68 -23.06 6.00
C THR A 199 -5.90 -23.58 7.42
N ALA A 200 -6.44 -22.75 8.32
CA ALA A 200 -6.73 -23.14 9.70
C ALA A 200 -7.75 -24.29 9.78
N ARG A 201 -8.82 -24.21 8.99
CA ARG A 201 -9.85 -25.26 8.90
C ARG A 201 -9.29 -26.55 8.30
N LYS A 202 -8.54 -26.44 7.21
CA LYS A 202 -7.96 -27.58 6.48
C LYS A 202 -7.09 -28.45 7.38
N TYR A 203 -6.20 -27.82 8.15
CA TYR A 203 -5.27 -28.55 9.02
C TYR A 203 -5.76 -28.72 10.45
N GLY A 204 -6.90 -28.10 10.82
CA GLY A 204 -7.42 -28.10 12.18
C GLY A 204 -6.45 -27.45 13.18
N ARG A 205 -5.69 -26.44 12.73
CA ARG A 205 -4.69 -25.74 13.54
C ARG A 205 -4.96 -24.24 13.58
N PRO A 206 -4.90 -23.61 14.76
CA PRO A 206 -4.96 -22.15 14.87
C PRO A 206 -3.74 -21.50 14.19
N ILE A 207 -3.96 -20.31 13.63
CA ILE A 207 -2.92 -19.52 12.97
C ILE A 207 -2.85 -18.12 13.61
N VAL A 208 -1.65 -17.74 14.01
CA VAL A 208 -1.30 -16.40 14.49
C VAL A 208 -0.54 -15.69 13.39
N TYR A 209 -1.06 -14.55 12.93
CA TYR A 209 -0.45 -13.76 11.86
C TYR A 209 -0.13 -12.36 12.37
N VAL A 210 1.16 -12.02 12.42
CA VAL A 210 1.64 -10.71 12.91
C VAL A 210 2.28 -9.95 11.77
N ASN A 211 1.66 -8.83 11.37
CA ASN A 211 2.07 -8.05 10.21
C ASN A 211 2.72 -6.71 10.60
N GLN A 212 3.62 -6.23 9.75
CA GLN A 212 4.11 -4.85 9.79
C GLN A 212 2.97 -3.85 9.53
N VAL A 213 3.08 -2.65 10.09
CA VAL A 213 2.23 -1.49 9.76
C VAL A 213 3.08 -0.27 9.44
N GLY A 214 2.58 0.68 8.65
CA GLY A 214 3.30 1.90 8.29
C GLY A 214 3.66 1.98 6.81
N GLY A 215 4.30 3.06 6.39
CA GLY A 215 4.72 3.25 4.99
C GLY A 215 6.24 3.16 4.85
N ASN A 216 6.71 2.51 3.79
CA ASN A 216 8.11 2.58 3.37
C ASN A 216 8.19 2.74 1.85
N ASP A 217 8.67 3.89 1.40
CA ASP A 217 8.70 4.31 0.00
C ASP A 217 7.32 4.14 -0.69
N GLU A 218 7.24 3.25 -1.68
CA GLU A 218 6.04 2.98 -2.48
C GLU A 218 5.08 1.97 -1.82
N LEU A 219 5.51 1.33 -0.72
CA LEU A 219 4.73 0.30 -0.03
C LEU A 219 4.05 0.86 1.21
N ILE A 220 2.77 0.53 1.35
CA ILE A 220 2.00 0.72 2.58
C ILE A 220 1.82 -0.65 3.21
N PHE A 221 2.00 -0.76 4.52
CA PHE A 221 1.69 -1.96 5.30
C PHE A 221 0.51 -1.63 6.20
N ASP A 222 -0.56 -2.41 6.07
CA ASP A 222 -1.82 -2.16 6.75
C ASP A 222 -1.83 -2.63 8.21
N GLY A 223 -0.83 -3.43 8.62
CA GLY A 223 -0.95 -4.19 9.85
C GLY A 223 -2.06 -5.22 9.71
N SER A 224 -3.20 -4.97 10.35
CA SER A 224 -4.33 -5.90 10.42
C SER A 224 -3.87 -7.32 10.76
N SER A 225 -2.98 -7.41 11.76
CA SER A 225 -2.56 -8.68 12.35
C SER A 225 -3.80 -9.42 12.85
N LEU A 226 -3.83 -10.74 12.78
CA LEU A 226 -5.00 -11.49 13.20
C LEU A 226 -4.65 -12.85 13.79
N VAL A 227 -5.56 -13.36 14.62
CA VAL A 227 -5.54 -14.75 15.07
C VAL A 227 -6.79 -15.44 14.59
N VAL A 228 -6.59 -16.60 13.97
CA VAL A 228 -7.64 -17.47 13.48
C VAL A 228 -7.61 -18.76 14.29
N ASN A 229 -8.75 -19.17 14.82
CA ASN A 229 -8.87 -20.44 15.54
C ASN A 229 -8.95 -21.64 14.56
N GLU A 230 -8.94 -22.86 15.09
CA GLU A 230 -9.01 -24.11 14.33
C GLU A 230 -10.29 -24.26 13.48
N ARG A 231 -11.34 -23.47 13.75
CA ARG A 231 -12.59 -23.44 12.99
C ARG A 231 -12.58 -22.39 11.87
N GLY A 232 -11.49 -21.65 11.70
CA GLY A 232 -11.37 -20.58 10.73
C GLY A 232 -12.05 -19.27 11.15
N GLU A 233 -12.41 -19.13 12.43
CA GLU A 233 -12.99 -17.89 12.95
C GLU A 233 -11.88 -16.94 13.45
N ILE A 234 -12.00 -15.64 13.15
CA ILE A 234 -11.09 -14.60 13.62
C ILE A 234 -11.41 -14.30 15.09
N VAL A 235 -10.50 -14.62 15.98
CA VAL A 235 -10.65 -14.43 17.44
C VAL A 235 -9.97 -13.16 17.95
N TRP A 236 -9.07 -12.59 17.16
CA TRP A 236 -8.49 -11.27 17.39
C TRP A 236 -8.07 -10.65 16.05
N GLU A 237 -8.28 -9.34 15.91
CA GLU A 237 -7.82 -8.52 14.79
C GLU A 237 -7.20 -7.24 15.36
N GLY A 238 -5.98 -6.93 14.93
CA GLY A 238 -5.31 -5.67 15.22
C GLY A 238 -5.87 -4.54 14.36
N ARG A 239 -5.77 -3.29 14.84
CA ARG A 239 -6.26 -2.12 14.12
C ARG A 239 -5.63 -2.01 12.72
N ALA A 240 -6.41 -1.65 11.70
CA ALA A 240 -5.85 -1.32 10.39
C ALA A 240 -5.07 0.01 10.47
N PHE A 241 -3.94 0.08 9.77
CA PHE A 241 -3.10 1.28 9.58
C PHE A 241 -2.61 1.98 10.87
N ALA A 242 -2.58 1.28 12.01
CA ALA A 242 -2.07 1.79 13.27
C ALA A 242 -1.18 0.77 13.99
N GLU A 243 -0.20 1.21 14.79
CA GLU A 243 0.48 0.30 15.70
C GLU A 243 -0.49 -0.25 16.76
N ASP A 244 -0.35 -1.52 17.11
CA ASP A 244 -1.25 -2.18 18.06
C ASP A 244 -0.53 -3.29 18.85
N LEU A 245 -1.07 -3.63 20.03
CA LEU A 245 -0.60 -4.75 20.84
C LEU A 245 -1.80 -5.50 21.42
N GLY A 246 -2.01 -6.72 20.93
CA GLY A 246 -3.02 -7.64 21.45
C GLY A 246 -2.40 -8.75 22.31
N VAL A 247 -3.15 -9.27 23.28
CA VAL A 247 -2.77 -10.47 24.03
C VAL A 247 -3.85 -11.53 23.85
N VAL A 248 -3.46 -12.71 23.37
CA VAL A 248 -4.35 -13.83 23.08
C VAL A 248 -3.92 -15.06 23.88
N ASP A 249 -4.88 -15.74 24.53
CA ASP A 249 -4.62 -17.01 25.21
C ASP A 249 -4.89 -18.18 24.26
N THR A 250 -3.87 -19.00 24.02
CA THR A 250 -3.95 -20.15 23.11
C THR A 250 -4.56 -21.39 23.74
N ARG A 251 -4.77 -21.41 25.07
CA ARG A 251 -5.39 -22.57 25.76
C ARG A 251 -6.89 -22.70 25.49
N ALA A 252 -7.53 -21.59 25.17
CA ALA A 252 -8.95 -21.54 24.86
C ALA A 252 -9.23 -20.35 23.95
N PHE A 253 -9.46 -20.63 22.67
CA PHE A 253 -9.90 -19.60 21.74
C PHE A 253 -11.40 -19.35 21.94
N PRO A 254 -11.82 -18.07 22.09
CA PRO A 254 -13.23 -17.74 22.10
C PRO A 254 -13.85 -18.02 20.72
N ARG A 255 -15.17 -17.97 20.63
CA ARG A 255 -15.86 -17.92 19.34
C ARG A 255 -15.47 -16.62 18.63
N GLY A 256 -15.03 -16.73 17.38
CA GLY A 256 -14.60 -15.59 16.57
C GLY A 256 -15.67 -15.06 15.62
N LYS A 257 -15.27 -14.14 14.74
CA LYS A 257 -16.06 -13.66 13.60
C LYS A 257 -15.58 -14.29 12.29
N GLU A 258 -16.46 -14.40 11.30
CA GLU A 258 -16.08 -14.87 9.96
C GLU A 258 -15.21 -13.85 9.21
N PRO A 259 -14.26 -14.29 8.34
CA PRO A 259 -13.42 -13.40 7.54
C PRO A 259 -14.17 -12.39 6.68
N ALA A 260 -15.36 -12.77 6.18
CA ALA A 260 -16.22 -11.90 5.39
C ALA A 260 -16.69 -10.63 6.14
N ALA A 261 -16.50 -10.55 7.46
CA ALA A 261 -16.83 -9.38 8.27
C ALA A 261 -15.76 -8.29 8.30
N ILE A 262 -14.61 -8.46 7.61
CA ILE A 262 -13.59 -7.41 7.50
C ILE A 262 -14.06 -6.34 6.52
N GLN A 263 -14.04 -5.08 6.96
CA GLN A 263 -14.36 -3.91 6.15
C GLN A 263 -13.11 -3.05 5.94
N GLU A 264 -12.93 -2.57 4.71
CA GLU A 264 -11.92 -1.56 4.40
C GLU A 264 -12.40 -0.18 4.87
N ASP A 265 -11.53 0.58 5.54
CA ASP A 265 -11.85 1.91 6.05
C ASP A 265 -11.60 2.97 4.97
N ILE A 266 -12.53 3.04 4.02
CA ILE A 266 -12.53 3.99 2.92
C ILE A 266 -13.64 5.01 3.14
N SER A 267 -13.25 6.29 3.19
CA SER A 267 -14.17 7.42 3.30
C SER A 267 -14.19 8.21 2.00
N TRP A 268 -15.39 8.45 1.46
CA TRP A 268 -15.60 9.22 0.25
C TRP A 268 -16.32 10.53 0.52
N VAL A 269 -15.89 11.57 -0.18
CA VAL A 269 -16.40 12.94 0.00
C VAL A 269 -16.81 13.53 -1.35
N GLY A 270 -18.12 13.66 -1.56
CA GLY A 270 -18.66 14.44 -2.67
C GLY A 270 -18.51 15.93 -2.40
N MET A 271 -17.90 16.68 -3.30
CA MET A 271 -17.65 18.13 -3.12
C MET A 271 -18.21 18.98 -4.28
N PRO A 272 -19.55 19.02 -4.44
CA PRO A 272 -20.18 19.71 -5.56
C PRO A 272 -20.05 21.23 -5.45
N SER A 273 -19.99 21.91 -6.59
CA SER A 273 -20.20 23.35 -6.73
C SER A 273 -21.46 23.62 -7.55
N ARG A 274 -21.82 24.90 -7.75
CA ARG A 274 -22.88 25.31 -8.68
C ARG A 274 -22.72 24.80 -10.13
N TYR A 275 -21.53 24.35 -10.53
CA TYR A 275 -21.28 23.83 -11.88
C TYR A 275 -21.33 22.30 -11.95
N SER A 276 -21.34 21.61 -10.79
CA SER A 276 -21.39 20.16 -10.75
C SER A 276 -22.73 19.64 -11.26
N SER A 277 -22.70 18.69 -12.21
CA SER A 277 -23.93 18.14 -12.75
C SER A 277 -24.63 17.25 -11.72
N PRO A 278 -25.98 17.19 -11.71
CA PRO A 278 -26.70 16.23 -10.88
C PRO A 278 -26.30 14.78 -11.17
N GLY A 279 -25.83 14.49 -12.39
CA GLY A 279 -25.30 13.18 -12.78
C GLY A 279 -24.03 12.81 -12.03
N SER A 280 -23.07 13.74 -11.90
CA SER A 280 -21.81 13.49 -11.19
C SER A 280 -22.01 13.06 -9.74
N LEU A 281 -22.93 13.70 -9.01
CA LEU A 281 -23.21 13.33 -7.62
C LEU A 281 -23.89 11.97 -7.52
N ARG A 282 -24.88 11.70 -8.38
CA ARG A 282 -25.57 10.39 -8.43
C ARG A 282 -24.63 9.24 -8.77
N ASP A 283 -23.74 9.44 -9.75
CA ASP A 283 -22.77 8.42 -10.13
C ASP A 283 -21.79 8.11 -8.99
N ALA A 284 -21.32 9.15 -8.28
CA ALA A 284 -20.43 8.99 -7.14
C ALA A 284 -21.09 8.27 -5.96
N GLU A 285 -22.35 8.61 -5.66
CA GLU A 285 -23.16 7.95 -4.64
C GLU A 285 -23.45 6.48 -5.00
N ALA A 286 -23.84 6.21 -6.25
CA ALA A 286 -24.08 4.84 -6.72
C ALA A 286 -22.83 3.97 -6.62
N LEU A 287 -21.67 4.51 -6.98
CA LEU A 287 -20.40 3.80 -6.84
C LEU A 287 -20.04 3.55 -5.37
N ALA A 288 -20.25 4.52 -4.47
CA ALA A 288 -20.03 4.33 -3.05
C ALA A 288 -20.92 3.21 -2.48
N HIS A 289 -22.19 3.18 -2.89
CA HIS A 289 -23.13 2.13 -2.53
C HIS A 289 -22.69 0.75 -3.06
N ASN A 290 -22.28 0.66 -4.33
CA ASN A 290 -21.81 -0.59 -4.94
C ASN A 290 -20.56 -1.18 -4.25
N LEU A 291 -19.73 -0.31 -3.66
CA LEU A 291 -18.54 -0.68 -2.89
C LEU A 291 -18.79 -0.87 -1.39
N GLY A 292 -19.97 -0.48 -0.89
CA GLY A 292 -20.30 -0.54 0.54
C GLY A 292 -19.45 0.38 1.42
N ILE A 293 -19.00 1.51 0.88
CA ILE A 293 -18.09 2.45 1.56
C ILE A 293 -18.83 3.68 2.10
N ALA A 294 -18.26 4.30 3.14
CA ALA A 294 -18.85 5.49 3.74
C ALA A 294 -18.82 6.68 2.77
N TRP A 295 -19.96 7.35 2.64
CA TRP A 295 -20.15 8.50 1.75
C TRP A 295 -20.63 9.72 2.54
N ARG A 296 -20.03 10.87 2.28
CA ARG A 296 -20.50 12.18 2.79
C ARG A 296 -20.42 13.24 1.70
N VAL A 297 -21.25 14.27 1.79
CA VAL A 297 -21.25 15.39 0.85
C VAL A 297 -20.91 16.68 1.58
N ILE A 298 -19.92 17.42 1.06
CA ILE A 298 -19.50 18.73 1.55
C ILE A 298 -19.49 19.69 0.36
N PRO A 299 -20.61 20.40 0.08
CA PRO A 299 -20.66 21.37 -1.00
C PRO A 299 -19.63 22.48 -0.81
N ILE A 300 -18.98 22.91 -1.90
CA ILE A 300 -17.97 23.98 -1.84
C ILE A 300 -18.54 25.37 -2.11
N GLU A 301 -19.84 25.46 -2.36
CA GLU A 301 -20.51 26.64 -2.91
C GLU A 301 -20.35 27.90 -2.04
N GLU A 302 -20.54 27.78 -0.73
CA GLU A 302 -20.39 28.92 0.20
C GLU A 302 -18.94 29.38 0.29
N ILE A 303 -17.99 28.43 0.36
CA ILE A 303 -16.55 28.73 0.42
C ILE A 303 -16.11 29.39 -0.89
N PHE A 304 -16.58 28.88 -2.02
CA PHE A 304 -16.26 29.42 -3.34
C PHE A 304 -16.81 30.84 -3.49
N THR A 305 -18.06 31.07 -3.08
CA THR A 305 -18.67 32.41 -3.09
C THR A 305 -17.90 33.39 -2.21
N ALA A 306 -17.45 32.96 -1.02
CA ALA A 306 -16.63 33.80 -0.15
C ALA A 306 -15.30 34.19 -0.82
N TYR A 307 -14.64 33.24 -1.50
CA TYR A 307 -13.43 33.53 -2.29
C TYR A 307 -13.72 34.50 -3.43
N LEU A 308 -14.79 34.29 -4.20
CA LEU A 308 -15.15 35.18 -5.32
C LEU A 308 -15.36 36.62 -4.84
N ASN A 309 -16.12 36.81 -3.75
CA ASN A 309 -16.38 38.12 -3.17
C ASN A 309 -15.10 38.80 -2.66
N THR A 310 -14.20 38.01 -2.07
CA THR A 310 -12.95 38.52 -1.49
C THR A 310 -11.93 38.89 -2.57
N LEU A 311 -11.81 38.07 -3.61
CA LEU A 311 -10.81 38.23 -4.68
C LEU A 311 -11.26 39.21 -5.76
N ASN A 312 -12.56 39.48 -5.87
CA ASN A 312 -13.12 40.40 -6.86
C ASN A 312 -13.84 41.60 -6.20
N PRO A 313 -13.17 42.41 -5.35
CA PRO A 313 -13.81 43.46 -4.56
C PRO A 313 -14.35 44.66 -5.38
N LYS A 314 -14.04 44.73 -6.69
CA LYS A 314 -14.35 45.88 -7.57
C LYS A 314 -15.14 45.52 -8.82
N GLY A 315 -15.62 44.29 -8.96
CA GLY A 315 -16.33 43.88 -10.17
C GLY A 315 -16.78 42.42 -10.14
N GLU A 316 -17.36 41.99 -11.24
CA GLU A 316 -17.77 40.60 -11.43
C GLU A 316 -16.55 39.71 -11.72
N PRO A 317 -16.54 38.45 -11.22
CA PRO A 317 -15.47 37.51 -11.52
C PRO A 317 -15.43 37.20 -13.01
N ARG A 318 -14.23 37.00 -13.56
CA ARG A 318 -14.04 36.70 -14.99
C ARG A 318 -14.41 35.26 -15.34
N ILE A 319 -14.43 34.38 -14.34
CA ILE A 319 -14.66 32.94 -14.49
C ILE A 319 -13.63 32.36 -15.48
N ASP A 320 -12.37 32.70 -15.24
CA ASP A 320 -11.24 32.15 -15.98
C ASP A 320 -10.52 31.08 -15.14
N VAL A 321 -9.36 30.62 -15.61
CA VAL A 321 -8.55 29.59 -14.97
C VAL A 321 -8.23 29.91 -13.50
N ALA A 322 -8.21 31.19 -13.10
CA ALA A 322 -8.02 31.58 -11.71
C ALA A 322 -9.19 31.09 -10.83
N GLU A 323 -10.44 31.42 -11.18
CA GLU A 323 -11.63 30.99 -10.44
C GLU A 323 -11.87 29.48 -10.53
N GLU A 324 -11.58 28.87 -11.68
CA GLU A 324 -11.62 27.40 -11.82
C GLU A 324 -10.67 26.72 -10.82
N ASN A 325 -9.41 27.19 -10.74
CA ASN A 325 -8.41 26.64 -9.83
C ASN A 325 -8.74 26.86 -8.34
N VAL A 326 -9.45 27.94 -7.99
CA VAL A 326 -9.89 28.17 -6.60
C VAL A 326 -10.81 27.04 -6.15
N GLN A 327 -11.75 26.60 -6.98
CA GLN A 327 -12.64 25.47 -6.64
C GLN A 327 -11.84 24.19 -6.38
N ALA A 328 -10.85 23.88 -7.22
CA ALA A 328 -9.99 22.72 -7.00
C ALA A 328 -9.21 22.81 -5.68
N ARG A 329 -8.67 23.99 -5.33
CA ARG A 329 -7.94 24.22 -4.06
C ARG A 329 -8.83 24.11 -2.83
N ILE A 330 -10.07 24.58 -2.91
CA ILE A 330 -11.05 24.42 -1.83
C ILE A 330 -11.27 22.92 -1.54
N ARG A 331 -11.45 22.11 -2.59
CA ARG A 331 -11.58 20.65 -2.45
C ARG A 331 -10.34 20.02 -1.82
N GLY A 332 -9.14 20.41 -2.26
CA GLY A 332 -7.88 19.98 -1.66
C GLY A 332 -7.82 20.29 -0.15
N ASN A 333 -8.17 21.53 0.24
CA ASN A 333 -8.19 21.94 1.64
C ASN A 333 -9.19 21.15 2.50
N ILE A 334 -10.39 20.86 1.98
CA ILE A 334 -11.39 20.04 2.68
C ILE A 334 -10.84 18.64 2.94
N LEU A 335 -10.25 17.99 1.93
CA LEU A 335 -9.69 16.64 2.08
C LEU A 335 -8.52 16.63 3.07
N MET A 336 -7.63 17.62 3.01
CA MET A 336 -6.52 17.74 3.97
C MET A 336 -7.01 18.00 5.40
N PHE A 337 -8.06 18.78 5.58
CA PHE A 337 -8.68 18.99 6.89
C PHE A 337 -9.26 17.68 7.47
N ILE A 338 -9.96 16.91 6.64
CA ILE A 338 -10.48 15.59 7.02
C ILE A 338 -9.32 14.65 7.38
N SER A 339 -8.28 14.58 6.54
CA SER A 339 -7.08 13.78 6.79
C SER A 339 -6.41 14.12 8.12
N ASN A 340 -6.17 15.40 8.39
CA ASN A 340 -5.54 15.85 9.64
C ASN A 340 -6.38 15.54 10.88
N ARG A 341 -7.72 15.57 10.75
CA ARG A 341 -8.63 15.39 11.88
C ARG A 341 -9.00 13.93 12.13
N GLU A 342 -9.13 13.14 11.07
CA GLU A 342 -9.66 11.78 11.11
C GLU A 342 -8.57 10.72 10.83
N GLY A 343 -7.36 11.13 10.43
CA GLY A 343 -6.22 10.22 10.24
C GLY A 343 -6.18 9.50 8.90
N TYR A 344 -7.02 9.88 7.93
CA TYR A 344 -7.04 9.29 6.59
C TYR A 344 -5.86 9.74 5.73
N LEU A 345 -5.36 8.86 4.84
CA LEU A 345 -4.45 9.24 3.76
C LEU A 345 -5.27 9.73 2.55
N VAL A 346 -5.05 10.98 2.11
CA VAL A 346 -5.70 11.50 0.90
C VAL A 346 -5.07 10.87 -0.34
N LEU A 347 -5.89 10.27 -1.20
CA LEU A 347 -5.47 9.74 -2.50
C LEU A 347 -5.78 10.75 -3.61
N SER A 348 -4.74 11.25 -4.28
CA SER A 348 -4.90 12.06 -5.49
C SER A 348 -5.27 11.18 -6.68
N THR A 349 -6.16 11.68 -7.53
CA THR A 349 -6.77 10.93 -8.64
C THR A 349 -6.27 11.35 -10.03
N GLY A 350 -5.29 12.25 -10.10
CA GLY A 350 -4.69 12.68 -11.37
C GLY A 350 -4.02 11.52 -12.09
N ASN A 351 -4.35 11.31 -13.37
CA ASN A 351 -3.76 10.25 -14.18
C ASN A 351 -2.53 10.71 -14.97
N LYS A 352 -1.81 9.76 -15.59
CA LYS A 352 -0.57 10.05 -16.32
C LYS A 352 -0.78 11.08 -17.44
N SER A 353 -1.90 11.02 -18.15
CA SER A 353 -2.19 11.91 -19.27
C SER A 353 -2.40 13.35 -18.80
N GLU A 354 -3.15 13.55 -17.72
CA GLU A 354 -3.37 14.86 -17.08
C GLU A 354 -2.06 15.45 -16.54
N LEU A 355 -1.30 14.66 -15.76
CA LEU A 355 -0.01 15.07 -15.19
C LEU A 355 1.03 15.36 -16.27
N ALA A 356 0.99 14.63 -17.39
CA ALA A 356 1.90 14.83 -18.50
C ALA A 356 1.73 16.24 -19.08
N VAL A 357 0.52 16.63 -19.48
CA VAL A 357 0.28 17.93 -20.11
C VAL A 357 0.01 19.06 -19.09
N GLY A 358 0.07 18.76 -17.80
CA GLY A 358 -0.17 19.73 -16.73
C GLY A 358 -1.62 20.17 -16.60
N TYR A 359 -2.56 19.32 -17.03
CA TYR A 359 -4.00 19.52 -16.86
C TYR A 359 -4.43 19.14 -15.43
N CYS A 360 -3.90 19.91 -14.49
CA CYS A 360 -4.08 19.73 -13.05
C CYS A 360 -3.85 21.05 -12.31
N THR A 361 -4.38 21.15 -11.10
CA THR A 361 -4.28 22.32 -10.23
C THR A 361 -3.36 22.03 -9.04
N LEU A 362 -2.24 22.77 -8.95
CA LEU A 362 -1.40 22.73 -7.75
C LEU A 362 -2.21 23.09 -6.50
N TYR A 363 -2.07 22.25 -5.48
CA TYR A 363 -2.79 22.30 -4.21
C TYR A 363 -4.31 22.07 -4.34
N GLY A 364 -4.77 21.63 -5.50
CA GLY A 364 -6.14 21.20 -5.76
C GLY A 364 -6.25 19.69 -5.90
N ASP A 365 -6.49 19.22 -7.11
CA ASP A 365 -6.56 17.79 -7.47
C ASP A 365 -5.23 17.03 -7.26
N MET A 366 -4.11 17.75 -7.23
CA MET A 366 -2.79 17.22 -6.89
C MET A 366 -2.59 17.01 -5.38
N SER A 367 -3.48 17.52 -4.53
CA SER A 367 -3.38 17.35 -3.08
C SER A 367 -3.61 15.88 -2.70
N GLY A 368 -2.64 15.28 -2.03
CA GLY A 368 -2.69 13.89 -1.61
C GLY A 368 -1.37 13.43 -1.00
N GLY A 369 -1.41 12.35 -0.23
CA GLY A 369 -0.20 11.64 0.23
C GLY A 369 0.26 10.55 -0.75
N LEU A 370 -0.61 10.12 -1.67
CA LEU A 370 -0.31 9.15 -2.72
C LEU A 370 -1.16 9.46 -3.97
N SER A 371 -0.57 9.33 -5.16
CA SER A 371 -1.27 9.51 -6.45
C SER A 371 -1.35 8.17 -7.19
N VAL A 372 -2.45 7.45 -6.97
CA VAL A 372 -2.60 6.03 -7.38
C VAL A 372 -2.56 5.86 -8.90
N LEU A 373 -3.10 6.83 -9.65
CA LEU A 373 -3.20 6.78 -11.11
C LEU A 373 -2.08 7.55 -11.83
N ALA A 374 -1.08 8.05 -11.11
CA ALA A 374 -0.07 8.96 -11.65
C ALA A 374 0.70 8.43 -12.87
N ASP A 375 0.84 7.11 -12.99
CA ASP A 375 1.50 6.45 -14.12
C ASP A 375 0.53 5.63 -14.99
N VAL A 376 -0.78 5.80 -14.84
CA VAL A 376 -1.81 5.15 -15.66
C VAL A 376 -2.31 6.13 -16.73
N PRO A 377 -2.12 5.89 -18.06
CA PRO A 377 -2.71 6.72 -19.11
C PRO A 377 -4.25 6.72 -19.06
N LYS A 378 -4.92 7.80 -19.47
CA LYS A 378 -6.39 7.91 -19.41
C LYS A 378 -7.11 6.78 -20.12
N MET A 379 -6.64 6.37 -21.30
CA MET A 379 -7.23 5.25 -22.04
C MET A 379 -7.12 3.93 -21.26
N MET A 380 -6.01 3.73 -20.56
CA MET A 380 -5.83 2.58 -19.67
C MET A 380 -6.73 2.66 -18.43
N VAL A 381 -7.02 3.86 -17.90
CA VAL A 381 -8.03 4.02 -16.84
C VAL A 381 -9.40 3.49 -17.28
N TYR A 382 -9.84 3.79 -18.51
CA TYR A 382 -11.09 3.25 -19.04
C TYR A 382 -11.04 1.73 -19.23
N GLU A 383 -9.93 1.18 -19.70
CA GLU A 383 -9.73 -0.27 -19.83
C GLU A 383 -9.80 -0.97 -18.48
N LEU A 384 -9.11 -0.43 -17.47
CA LEU A 384 -9.16 -0.94 -16.10
C LEU A 384 -10.57 -0.88 -15.51
N ALA A 385 -11.30 0.20 -15.74
CA ALA A 385 -12.66 0.32 -15.24
C ALA A 385 -13.62 -0.70 -15.90
N ARG A 386 -13.47 -0.94 -17.22
CA ARG A 386 -14.21 -2.02 -17.90
C ARG A 386 -13.81 -3.40 -17.39
N TYR A 387 -12.53 -3.60 -17.12
CA TYR A 387 -12.03 -4.84 -16.55
C TYR A 387 -12.58 -5.09 -15.14
N ILE A 388 -12.69 -4.07 -14.29
CA ILE A 388 -13.32 -4.15 -12.97
C ILE A 388 -14.80 -4.55 -13.10
N ASN A 389 -15.50 -3.99 -14.08
CA ASN A 389 -16.92 -4.27 -14.33
C ASN A 389 -17.23 -5.58 -15.06
N ARG A 390 -16.22 -6.38 -15.44
CA ARG A 390 -16.38 -7.53 -16.35
C ARG A 390 -17.38 -8.60 -15.88
N GLU A 391 -17.54 -8.75 -14.56
CA GLU A 391 -18.42 -9.75 -13.93
C GLU A 391 -19.72 -9.14 -13.40
N ARG A 392 -19.66 -7.90 -12.90
CA ARG A 392 -20.81 -7.14 -12.39
C ARG A 392 -20.51 -5.65 -12.50
N GLU A 393 -21.56 -4.82 -12.60
CA GLU A 393 -21.37 -3.36 -12.55
C GLU A 393 -20.98 -2.94 -11.13
N ILE A 394 -19.73 -2.49 -10.98
CA ILE A 394 -19.23 -1.83 -9.77
C ILE A 394 -19.16 -0.33 -10.03
N ILE A 395 -18.46 0.06 -11.09
CA ILE A 395 -18.36 1.44 -11.60
C ILE A 395 -19.57 1.73 -12.49
N PRO A 396 -20.42 2.73 -12.19
CA PRO A 396 -21.62 2.99 -13.00
C PRO A 396 -21.27 3.20 -14.48
N ALA A 397 -21.98 2.54 -15.39
CA ALA A 397 -21.69 2.63 -16.83
C ALA A 397 -21.71 4.08 -17.36
N ALA A 398 -22.55 4.94 -16.79
CA ALA A 398 -22.61 6.37 -17.12
C ALA A 398 -21.26 7.09 -16.98
N VAL A 399 -20.43 6.69 -16.00
CA VAL A 399 -19.08 7.24 -15.79
C VAL A 399 -18.15 6.93 -16.96
N LEU A 400 -18.34 5.79 -17.63
CA LEU A 400 -17.51 5.33 -18.74
C LEU A 400 -17.94 5.93 -20.09
N THR A 401 -19.18 6.39 -20.20
CA THR A 401 -19.76 6.92 -21.45
C THR A 401 -19.83 8.43 -21.49
N LYS A 402 -19.86 9.11 -20.33
CA LYS A 402 -19.90 10.58 -20.28
C LYS A 402 -18.55 11.18 -20.68
N ALA A 403 -18.60 12.35 -21.30
CA ALA A 403 -17.39 13.10 -21.61
C ALA A 403 -16.67 13.50 -20.31
N PRO A 404 -15.34 13.37 -20.23
CA PRO A 404 -14.59 13.74 -19.04
C PRO A 404 -14.59 15.26 -18.86
N SER A 405 -14.71 15.69 -17.60
CA SER A 405 -14.81 17.10 -17.21
C SER A 405 -14.40 17.29 -15.75
N ALA A 406 -13.75 18.41 -15.46
CA ALA A 406 -13.48 18.87 -14.10
C ALA A 406 -14.67 19.63 -13.46
N GLU A 407 -15.71 19.97 -14.25
CA GLU A 407 -16.91 20.71 -13.84
C GLU A 407 -16.59 21.98 -13.02
N LEU A 408 -15.60 22.77 -13.46
CA LEU A 408 -15.16 24.02 -12.82
C LEU A 408 -15.83 25.26 -13.43
N ARG A 409 -16.44 25.13 -14.61
CA ARG A 409 -17.29 26.15 -15.24
C ARG A 409 -18.44 25.49 -15.99
N ALA A 410 -19.45 26.28 -16.36
CA ALA A 410 -20.63 25.79 -17.06
C ALA A 410 -20.27 25.06 -18.36
N GLY A 411 -20.74 23.81 -18.49
CA GLY A 411 -20.59 22.99 -19.69
C GLY A 411 -19.16 22.55 -20.04
N GLN A 412 -18.20 22.68 -19.13
CA GLN A 412 -16.79 22.35 -19.36
C GLN A 412 -16.61 20.90 -19.82
N ARG A 413 -15.69 20.68 -20.77
CA ARG A 413 -15.16 19.36 -21.13
C ARG A 413 -13.63 19.41 -21.22
N ASP A 414 -12.95 18.30 -20.96
CA ASP A 414 -11.49 18.24 -21.09
C ASP A 414 -11.05 18.54 -22.53
N GLU A 415 -11.85 18.09 -23.51
CA GLU A 415 -11.63 18.32 -24.95
C GLU A 415 -11.71 19.80 -25.36
N ASP A 416 -12.22 20.69 -24.49
CA ASP A 416 -12.16 22.14 -24.73
C ASP A 416 -10.72 22.66 -24.71
N SER A 417 -9.82 21.96 -24.01
CA SER A 417 -8.41 22.35 -23.80
C SER A 417 -7.40 21.34 -24.34
N LEU A 418 -7.80 20.08 -24.51
CA LEU A 418 -6.92 18.97 -24.89
C LEU A 418 -7.44 18.26 -26.14
N PRO A 419 -6.57 17.65 -26.96
CA PRO A 419 -7.04 16.69 -27.95
C PRO A 419 -7.70 15.48 -27.26
N PRO A 420 -8.60 14.74 -27.95
CA PRO A 420 -9.19 13.53 -27.40
C PRO A 420 -8.13 12.56 -26.88
N TYR A 421 -8.37 11.93 -25.73
CA TYR A 421 -7.37 11.06 -25.07
C TYR A 421 -6.87 9.90 -25.95
N ARG A 422 -7.71 9.40 -26.86
CA ARG A 422 -7.33 8.40 -27.88
C ARG A 422 -6.23 8.87 -28.84
N ILE A 423 -6.06 10.18 -28.99
CA ILE A 423 -4.99 10.82 -29.77
C ILE A 423 -3.86 11.27 -28.86
N LEU A 424 -4.19 11.83 -27.68
CA LEU A 424 -3.20 12.33 -26.72
C LEU A 424 -2.27 11.23 -26.20
N ASP A 425 -2.82 10.12 -25.73
CA ASP A 425 -2.07 9.08 -25.02
C ASP A 425 -0.99 8.42 -25.93
N PRO A 426 -1.25 8.08 -27.21
CA PRO A 426 -0.21 7.61 -28.11
C PRO A 426 0.94 8.61 -28.34
N ILE A 427 0.63 9.92 -28.44
CA ILE A 427 1.66 10.97 -28.57
C ILE A 427 2.51 11.03 -27.30
N LEU A 428 1.87 11.00 -26.12
CA LEU A 428 2.54 10.99 -24.82
C LEU A 428 3.45 9.77 -24.67
N LYS A 429 2.97 8.57 -25.05
CA LYS A 429 3.77 7.34 -25.03
C LYS A 429 5.01 7.47 -25.93
N GLY A 430 4.84 7.95 -27.16
CA GLY A 430 5.93 8.18 -28.10
C GLY A 430 7.01 9.12 -27.55
N TYR A 431 6.59 10.24 -26.97
CA TYR A 431 7.53 11.24 -26.45
C TYR A 431 8.17 10.85 -25.10
N ILE A 432 7.38 10.36 -24.15
CA ILE A 432 7.84 10.12 -22.77
C ILE A 432 8.51 8.76 -22.66
N GLU A 433 7.83 7.70 -23.09
CA GLU A 433 8.28 6.33 -22.87
C GLU A 433 9.31 5.92 -23.92
N GLU A 434 8.96 6.11 -25.20
CA GLU A 434 9.75 5.68 -26.34
C GLU A 434 10.85 6.70 -26.75
N ASN A 435 10.80 7.92 -26.21
CA ASN A 435 11.80 8.98 -26.42
C ASN A 435 11.99 9.39 -27.91
N LEU A 436 10.88 9.43 -28.65
CA LEU A 436 10.85 9.82 -30.05
C LEU A 436 10.80 11.34 -30.24
N SER A 437 11.33 11.80 -31.37
CA SER A 437 11.21 13.19 -31.84
C SER A 437 9.80 13.52 -32.33
N SER A 438 9.51 14.82 -32.50
CA SER A 438 8.19 15.27 -32.98
C SER A 438 7.87 14.76 -34.38
N GLU A 439 8.88 14.65 -35.23
CA GLU A 439 8.84 14.17 -36.60
C GLU A 439 8.59 12.66 -36.66
N GLU A 440 9.27 11.87 -35.82
CA GLU A 440 9.04 10.42 -35.72
C GLU A 440 7.65 10.09 -35.20
N ILE A 441 7.13 10.87 -34.24
CA ILE A 441 5.76 10.71 -33.77
C ILE A 441 4.78 11.10 -34.88
N ALA A 442 4.98 12.22 -35.58
CA ALA A 442 4.12 12.63 -36.69
C ALA A 442 4.10 11.61 -37.83
N ALA A 443 5.22 10.95 -38.12
CA ALA A 443 5.32 9.87 -39.12
C ALA A 443 4.41 8.66 -38.81
N ARG A 444 3.89 8.53 -37.58
CA ARG A 444 2.88 7.53 -37.19
C ARG A 444 1.45 7.93 -37.53
N GLY A 445 1.24 9.02 -38.27
CA GLY A 445 -0.07 9.48 -38.73
C GLY A 445 -0.71 10.57 -37.88
N PHE A 446 0.07 11.25 -37.02
CA PHE A 446 -0.41 12.40 -36.24
C PHE A 446 -0.02 13.71 -36.90
N ASP A 447 -0.85 14.74 -36.73
CA ASP A 447 -0.52 16.10 -37.18
C ASP A 447 0.71 16.64 -36.42
N LEU A 448 1.71 17.12 -37.16
CA LEU A 448 2.98 17.57 -36.57
C LEU A 448 2.81 18.80 -35.66
N ALA A 449 1.90 19.72 -36.00
CA ALA A 449 1.66 20.89 -35.17
C ALA A 449 1.03 20.50 -33.83
N LEU A 450 0.09 19.55 -33.84
CA LEU A 450 -0.49 18.98 -32.64
C LEU A 450 0.56 18.27 -31.77
N VAL A 451 1.41 17.43 -32.37
CA VAL A 451 2.49 16.73 -31.65
C VAL A 451 3.41 17.73 -30.95
N ARG A 452 3.84 18.79 -31.67
CA ARG A 452 4.69 19.84 -31.11
C ARG A 452 4.00 20.61 -29.97
N ASP A 453 2.70 20.88 -30.07
CA ASP A 453 1.95 21.51 -28.99
C ASP A 453 1.89 20.62 -27.73
N VAL A 454 1.60 19.33 -27.90
CA VAL A 454 1.56 18.36 -26.79
C VAL A 454 2.93 18.28 -26.10
N ILE A 455 4.02 18.12 -26.86
CA ILE A 455 5.39 18.09 -26.33
C ILE A 455 5.68 19.37 -25.51
N ARG A 456 5.36 20.54 -26.07
CA ARG A 456 5.54 21.83 -25.39
C ARG A 456 4.78 21.90 -24.07
N ARG A 457 3.54 21.38 -24.02
CA ARG A 457 2.76 21.31 -22.77
C ARG A 457 3.42 20.37 -21.76
N VAL A 458 3.91 19.21 -22.22
CA VAL A 458 4.63 18.27 -21.37
C VAL A 458 5.81 18.94 -20.70
N ASP A 459 6.64 19.64 -21.47
CA ASP A 459 7.86 20.25 -20.97
C ASP A 459 7.56 21.42 -20.02
N ARG A 460 6.55 22.24 -20.32
CA ARG A 460 6.11 23.35 -19.44
C ARG A 460 5.51 22.87 -18.13
N ALA A 461 4.99 21.66 -18.06
CA ALA A 461 4.33 21.11 -16.87
C ALA A 461 5.31 20.49 -15.85
N GLU A 462 6.62 20.52 -16.09
CA GLU A 462 7.63 19.90 -15.20
C GLU A 462 7.56 20.44 -13.76
N PHE A 463 7.35 21.75 -13.57
CA PHE A 463 7.26 22.34 -12.23
C PHE A 463 6.06 21.82 -11.42
N LYS A 464 4.97 21.43 -12.08
CA LYS A 464 3.81 20.84 -11.41
C LYS A 464 4.13 19.43 -10.96
N ARG A 465 4.68 18.60 -11.86
CA ARG A 465 5.03 17.20 -11.58
C ARG A 465 6.04 17.04 -10.45
N ARG A 466 6.95 18.00 -10.28
CA ARG A 466 7.91 18.01 -9.15
C ARG A 466 7.25 18.19 -7.77
N GLN A 467 6.00 18.63 -7.73
CA GLN A 467 5.21 18.83 -6.50
C GLN A 467 4.07 17.82 -6.38
N ALA A 468 3.96 16.86 -7.31
CA ALA A 468 2.95 15.79 -7.21
C ALA A 468 3.30 14.86 -6.04
N ALA A 469 2.27 14.27 -5.43
CA ALA A 469 2.44 13.17 -4.49
C ALA A 469 3.19 11.99 -5.15
N PRO A 470 3.85 11.12 -4.36
CA PRO A 470 4.42 9.88 -4.87
C PRO A 470 3.39 9.09 -5.67
N GLY A 471 3.79 8.55 -6.82
CA GLY A 471 2.92 7.78 -7.72
C GLY A 471 3.37 6.32 -7.84
N LEU A 472 2.41 5.42 -8.06
CA LEU A 472 2.70 4.01 -8.33
C LEU A 472 3.15 3.85 -9.79
N LYS A 473 4.29 3.22 -10.02
CA LYS A 473 4.84 2.98 -11.37
C LYS A 473 4.21 1.73 -11.99
N VAL A 474 3.65 1.86 -13.19
CA VAL A 474 3.06 0.73 -13.95
C VAL A 474 3.55 0.66 -15.40
N THR A 475 4.23 1.69 -15.90
CA THR A 475 4.80 1.75 -17.25
C THR A 475 6.33 1.66 -17.23
N THR A 476 6.94 1.56 -18.42
CA THR A 476 8.40 1.50 -18.56
C THR A 476 9.09 2.76 -18.05
N LYS A 477 8.46 3.94 -18.23
CA LYS A 477 8.98 5.25 -17.78
C LYS A 477 7.90 6.10 -17.10
N ALA A 478 7.98 6.16 -15.77
CA ALA A 478 7.16 7.02 -14.92
C ALA A 478 7.79 8.41 -14.72
N PHE A 479 6.94 9.39 -14.44
CA PHE A 479 7.39 10.70 -13.95
C PHE A 479 8.04 10.57 -12.56
N GLY A 480 9.06 11.39 -12.27
CA GLY A 480 9.85 11.28 -11.04
C GLY A 480 11.11 10.44 -11.25
N MET A 481 11.19 9.25 -10.64
CA MET A 481 12.41 8.42 -10.72
C MET A 481 12.76 7.99 -12.15
N GLY A 482 11.76 7.78 -13.02
CA GLY A 482 11.95 7.31 -14.40
C GLY A 482 12.27 8.40 -15.45
N ARG A 483 11.94 9.67 -15.18
CA ARG A 483 12.20 10.80 -16.10
C ARG A 483 12.55 12.06 -15.31
N ARG A 484 13.78 12.55 -15.46
CA ARG A 484 14.32 13.69 -14.73
C ARG A 484 14.68 14.81 -15.71
N LEU A 485 13.82 15.81 -15.86
CA LEU A 485 14.11 17.02 -16.63
C LEU A 485 14.32 18.24 -15.71
N PRO A 486 15.13 19.23 -16.12
CA PRO A 486 15.18 20.51 -15.41
C PRO A 486 13.83 21.24 -15.48
N VAL A 487 13.49 21.98 -14.43
CA VAL A 487 12.29 22.84 -14.43
C VAL A 487 12.50 24.08 -15.29
N ALA A 488 13.63 24.76 -15.11
CA ALA A 488 13.99 25.94 -15.87
C ALA A 488 14.91 25.54 -17.03
N TRP A 489 14.34 25.46 -18.23
CA TRP A 489 15.09 25.23 -19.46
C TRP A 489 14.32 25.79 -20.67
N ARG A 490 15.03 25.96 -21.79
CA ARG A 490 14.45 26.40 -23.06
C ARG A 490 14.78 25.35 -24.13
N PRO A 491 13.79 24.69 -24.75
CA PRO A 491 14.00 23.88 -25.94
C PRO A 491 14.55 24.78 -27.07
N GLY A 492 15.64 24.36 -27.71
CA GLY A 492 16.34 25.13 -28.76
C GLY A 492 16.11 24.61 -30.18
N TRP A 493 15.07 23.81 -30.37
CA TRP A 493 14.73 23.11 -31.61
C TRP A 493 13.23 23.22 -31.89
#